data_AF-A0A946MM17-F1
#
_entry.id   AF-A0A946MM17-F1
#
_cell.length_a   1.000
_cell.length_b   1.000
_cell.length_c   1.000
_cell.angle_alpha   90.00
_cell.angle_beta   90.00
_cell.angle_gamma   90.00
#
_symmetry.space_group_name_H-M   'P 1'
#
loop_
_entity.id
_entity.type
_entity.pdbx_description
1 polymer ?
#
loop_
_entity_poly.entity_id
_entity_poly.type
_entity_poly.pdbx_seq_one_letter_code
_entity_poly.pdbx_strand_id
1 'polypeptide(L)'
;NLKDKFIITLNSGDIKTIELEKMESMKRYACHYCFDYSAEFADISFGGIGAEDGWTTVITRTPLGRAVLADSRNFKSIEQYKVEDNPAFASRALQDVRKASSAKKKKTRLKRRGLQAKSVQVKV
;
A
#
# COMPACT_ATOMS: atom_id res chain seq x y z
N ASN A 1 -5.20 4.97 -8.07
CA ASN A 1 -4.61 4.08 -7.07
C ASN A 1 -3.87 4.91 -6.02
N LEU A 2 -4.34 4.85 -4.76
CA LEU A 2 -4.16 5.85 -3.68
C LEU A 2 -3.98 7.30 -4.17
N LYS A 3 -5.02 7.85 -4.81
CA LYS A 3 -5.15 9.29 -4.96
C LYS A 3 -5.52 9.80 -3.56
N ASP A 4 -5.13 11.00 -3.13
CA ASP A 4 -5.48 11.59 -1.81
C ASP A 4 -7.00 11.76 -1.58
N LYS A 5 -7.79 11.22 -2.48
CA LYS A 5 -9.23 11.24 -2.57
C LYS A 5 -9.75 9.80 -2.67
N PHE A 6 -10.80 9.51 -1.91
CA PHE A 6 -11.70 8.40 -2.16
C PHE A 6 -12.52 8.71 -3.41
N ILE A 7 -12.53 7.79 -4.38
CA ILE A 7 -13.15 7.97 -5.70
C ILE A 7 -14.35 7.05 -5.78
N ILE A 8 -15.49 7.60 -6.14
CA ILE A 8 -16.74 6.87 -6.33
C ILE A 8 -17.12 7.04 -7.80
N THR A 9 -17.16 5.94 -8.54
CA THR A 9 -17.65 5.90 -9.92
C THR A 9 -19.09 5.39 -9.89
N LEU A 10 -20.03 6.22 -10.34
CA LEU A 10 -21.44 5.86 -10.41
C LEU A 10 -21.74 5.09 -11.71
N ASN A 11 -22.83 4.32 -11.72
CA ASN A 11 -23.28 3.60 -12.92
C ASN A 11 -23.66 4.56 -14.07
N SER A 12 -23.94 5.83 -13.78
CA SER A 12 -24.13 6.89 -14.78
C SER A 12 -22.84 7.29 -15.50
N GLY A 13 -21.68 6.86 -15.00
CA GLY A 13 -20.36 7.34 -15.43
C GLY A 13 -19.86 8.55 -14.63
N ASP A 14 -20.68 9.15 -13.76
CA ASP A 14 -20.27 10.28 -12.93
C ASP A 14 -19.21 9.87 -11.90
N ILE A 15 -18.20 10.72 -11.72
CA ILE A 15 -17.15 10.53 -10.72
C ILE A 15 -17.35 11.53 -9.58
N LYS A 16 -17.51 11.02 -8.36
CA LYS A 16 -17.47 11.82 -7.13
C LYS A 16 -16.18 11.55 -6.38
N THR A 17 -15.64 12.58 -5.73
CA THR A 17 -14.41 12.45 -4.94
C THR A 17 -14.57 13.06 -3.55
N ILE A 18 -13.99 12.39 -2.55
CA ILE A 18 -13.96 12.84 -1.15
C ILE A 18 -12.52 12.82 -0.69
N GLU A 19 -12.04 13.87 -0.04
CA GLU A 19 -10.68 13.90 0.52
C GLU A 19 -10.51 12.85 1.62
N LEU A 20 -9.43 12.07 1.58
CA LEU A 20 -9.20 11.00 2.56
C LEU A 20 -9.03 11.52 3.99
N GLU A 21 -8.55 12.76 4.16
CA GLU A 21 -8.42 13.39 5.49
C GLU A 21 -9.76 13.51 6.21
N LYS A 22 -10.85 13.81 5.48
CA LYS A 22 -12.22 13.88 6.01
C LYS A 22 -12.74 12.51 6.47
N MET A 23 -12.05 11.42 6.09
CA MET A 23 -12.42 10.04 6.39
C MET A 23 -11.62 9.44 7.56
N GLU A 24 -10.70 10.18 8.20
CA GLU A 24 -9.82 9.63 9.26
C GLU A 24 -10.63 9.05 10.43
N SER A 25 -11.81 9.60 10.74
CA SER A 25 -12.71 9.10 11.79
C SER A 25 -13.33 7.73 11.48
N MET A 26 -13.47 7.37 10.20
CA MET A 26 -14.02 6.09 9.75
C MET A 26 -12.98 4.97 9.78
N LYS A 27 -11.71 5.29 10.02
CA LYS A 27 -10.64 4.30 10.08
C LYS A 27 -10.83 3.39 11.30
N ARG A 28 -10.79 2.08 11.08
CA ARG A 28 -10.81 1.09 12.18
C ARG A 28 -9.68 1.40 13.17
N TYR A 29 -10.01 1.44 14.46
CA TYR A 29 -9.07 1.81 15.53
C TYR A 29 -7.73 1.05 15.46
N ALA A 30 -7.77 -0.27 15.23
CA ALA A 30 -6.58 -1.11 15.10
C ALA A 30 -5.62 -0.65 13.97
N CYS A 31 -6.15 -0.07 12.88
CA CYS A 31 -5.35 0.37 11.73
C CYS A 31 -4.45 1.58 12.04
N HIS A 32 -4.65 2.27 13.17
CA HIS A 32 -3.70 3.30 13.63
C HIS A 32 -2.39 2.69 14.16
N TYR A 33 -2.39 1.39 14.46
CA TYR A 33 -1.28 0.67 15.09
C TYR A 33 -0.58 -0.33 14.17
N CYS A 34 -1.08 -0.55 12.96
CA CYS A 34 -0.40 -1.34 11.94
C CYS A 34 0.73 -0.50 11.31
N PHE A 35 1.96 -1.02 11.35
CA PHE A 35 3.15 -0.35 10.82
C PHE A 35 3.49 -0.77 9.39
N ASP A 36 2.90 -1.86 8.90
CA ASP A 36 3.20 -2.41 7.58
C ASP A 36 2.32 -1.72 6.52
N TYR A 37 2.96 -1.08 5.54
CA TYR A 37 2.30 -0.43 4.42
C TYR A 37 2.27 -1.29 3.16
N SER A 38 3.36 -2.01 2.89
CA SER A 38 3.62 -2.64 1.60
C SER A 38 3.53 -4.17 1.62
N ALA A 39 2.89 -4.74 2.65
CA ALA A 39 2.85 -6.17 2.91
C ALA A 39 4.28 -6.76 2.93
N GLU A 40 5.11 -6.22 3.83
CA GLU A 40 6.56 -6.46 3.87
C GLU A 40 6.95 -7.93 4.05
N PHE A 41 6.03 -8.75 4.56
CA PHE A 41 6.23 -10.17 4.84
C PHE A 41 5.67 -11.12 3.75
N ALA A 42 5.07 -10.60 2.69
CA ALA A 42 4.54 -11.43 1.60
C ALA A 42 5.66 -11.89 0.65
N ASP A 43 5.46 -13.04 -0.02
CA ASP A 43 6.33 -13.47 -1.13
C ASP A 43 6.28 -12.46 -2.29
N ILE A 44 5.08 -11.98 -2.59
CA ILE A 44 4.77 -10.97 -3.60
C ILE A 44 3.76 -9.98 -3.02
N SER A 45 4.02 -8.69 -3.19
CA SER A 45 3.13 -7.60 -2.80
C SER A 45 2.63 -6.86 -4.04
N PHE A 46 1.35 -6.50 -4.06
CA PHE A 46 0.70 -5.77 -5.15
C PHE A 46 0.10 -4.46 -4.63
N GLY A 47 0.24 -3.38 -5.39
CA GLY A 47 -0.38 -2.09 -5.08
C GLY A 47 -0.22 -1.12 -6.23
N GLY A 48 -0.92 0.00 -6.20
CA GLY A 48 -0.84 0.97 -7.31
C GLY A 48 -0.07 2.26 -7.02
N ILE A 49 0.65 2.34 -5.90
CA ILE A 49 1.51 3.49 -5.63
C ILE A 49 2.72 3.49 -6.57
N GLY A 50 2.93 4.58 -7.29
CA GLY A 50 3.99 4.67 -8.30
C GLY A 50 3.70 3.89 -9.59
N ALA A 51 2.54 3.24 -9.70
CA ALA A 51 2.04 2.68 -10.95
C ALA A 51 1.29 3.74 -11.76
N GLU A 52 1.39 3.63 -13.07
CA GLU A 52 0.54 4.37 -13.99
C GLU A 52 -0.90 3.82 -13.99
N ASP A 53 -1.83 4.58 -14.55
CA ASP A 53 -3.23 4.14 -14.60
C ASP A 53 -3.35 2.86 -15.44
N GLY A 54 -4.14 1.90 -14.97
CA GLY A 54 -4.21 0.56 -15.54
C GLY A 54 -3.09 -0.40 -15.11
N TRP A 55 -2.02 0.09 -14.48
CA TRP A 55 -0.90 -0.74 -14.04
C TRP A 55 -0.89 -1.01 -12.53
N THR A 56 -0.16 -2.07 -12.16
CA THR A 56 0.06 -2.46 -10.76
C THR A 56 1.56 -2.51 -10.47
N THR A 57 1.98 -1.85 -9.40
CA THR A 57 3.32 -2.01 -8.83
C THR A 57 3.39 -3.36 -8.11
N VAL A 58 4.34 -4.19 -8.53
CA VAL A 58 4.60 -5.51 -7.96
C VAL A 58 5.97 -5.52 -7.32
N ILE A 59 6.05 -5.99 -6.07
CA ILE A 59 7.31 -6.18 -5.34
C ILE A 59 7.43 -7.66 -4.99
N THR A 60 8.45 -8.32 -5.52
CA THR A 60 8.82 -9.69 -5.13
C THR A 60 9.88 -9.65 -4.04
N ARG A 61 9.77 -10.55 -3.04
CA ARG A 61 10.66 -10.53 -1.86
C ARG A 61 11.40 -11.85 -1.72
N THR A 62 10.69 -12.96 -1.74
CA THR A 62 11.26 -14.30 -1.53
C THR A 62 11.68 -14.96 -2.84
N PRO A 63 12.52 -16.00 -2.80
CA PRO A 63 12.84 -16.81 -3.97
C PRO A 63 11.59 -17.40 -4.63
N LEU A 64 10.64 -17.89 -3.83
CA LEU A 64 9.36 -18.42 -4.31
C LEU A 64 8.56 -17.36 -5.06
N GLY A 65 8.42 -16.16 -4.49
CA GLY A 65 7.71 -15.06 -5.15
C GLY A 65 8.35 -14.63 -6.47
N ARG A 66 9.68 -14.65 -6.57
CA ARG A 66 10.40 -14.39 -7.83
C ARG A 66 10.15 -15.48 -8.87
N ALA A 67 10.15 -16.75 -8.47
CA ALA A 67 9.88 -17.87 -9.37
C ALA A 67 8.46 -17.80 -9.93
N VAL A 68 7.46 -17.62 -9.06
CA VAL A 68 6.05 -17.49 -9.47
C VAL A 68 5.82 -16.34 -10.45
N LEU A 69 6.44 -15.16 -10.20
CA LEU A 69 6.33 -14.04 -11.13
C LEU A 69 7.01 -14.33 -12.48
N ALA A 70 8.15 -15.02 -12.49
CA ALA A 70 8.83 -15.42 -13.72
C ALA A 70 7.98 -16.42 -14.54
N ASP A 71 7.40 -17.43 -13.89
CA ASP A 71 6.50 -18.39 -14.54
C ASP A 71 5.28 -17.69 -15.13
N SER A 72 4.68 -16.76 -14.38
CA SER A 72 3.52 -15.97 -14.85
C SER A 72 3.84 -15.17 -16.12
N ARG A 73 5.07 -14.65 -16.24
CA ARG A 73 5.54 -13.95 -17.46
C ARG A 73 5.73 -14.94 -18.62
N ASN A 74 6.29 -16.11 -18.35
CA ASN A 74 6.53 -17.15 -19.36
C ASN A 74 5.21 -17.67 -19.96
N PHE A 75 4.20 -17.89 -19.12
CA PHE A 75 2.86 -18.29 -19.56
C PHE A 75 2.03 -17.15 -20.18
N LYS A 76 2.60 -15.94 -20.29
CA LYS A 76 1.92 -14.74 -20.80
C LYS A 76 0.59 -14.44 -20.08
N SER A 77 0.49 -14.85 -18.82
CA SER A 77 -0.70 -14.61 -17.99
C SER A 77 -0.73 -13.18 -17.45
N ILE A 78 0.40 -12.48 -17.50
CA ILE A 78 0.54 -11.07 -17.14
C ILE A 78 1.28 -10.30 -18.22
N GLU A 79 0.92 -9.03 -18.38
CA GLU A 79 1.69 -8.08 -19.15
C GLU A 79 2.74 -7.38 -18.28
N GLN A 80 3.83 -6.93 -18.89
CA GLN A 80 4.91 -6.25 -18.20
C GLN A 80 5.07 -4.84 -18.74
N TYR A 81 5.19 -3.89 -17.82
CA TYR A 81 5.47 -2.49 -18.16
C TYR A 81 6.81 -2.41 -18.88
N LYS A 82 6.82 -1.73 -20.03
CA LYS A 82 8.00 -1.58 -20.87
C LYS A 82 8.94 -0.54 -20.28
N VAL A 83 10.22 -0.87 -20.18
CA VAL A 83 11.23 0.06 -19.63
C VAL A 83 11.37 1.28 -20.54
N GLU A 84 11.13 1.09 -21.84
CA GLU A 84 11.21 2.11 -22.87
C GLU A 84 10.18 3.22 -22.66
N ASP A 85 8.99 2.88 -22.17
CA ASP A 85 7.90 3.83 -21.93
C ASP A 85 8.25 4.79 -20.78
N ASN A 86 8.95 4.28 -19.74
CA ASN A 86 9.41 5.09 -18.61
C ASN A 86 10.58 4.41 -17.87
N PRO A 87 11.84 4.73 -18.20
CA PRO A 87 13.00 4.04 -17.61
C PRO A 87 13.10 4.14 -16.07
N ALA A 88 12.46 5.15 -15.47
CA ALA A 88 12.48 5.39 -14.04
C ALA A 88 11.29 4.76 -13.29
N PHE A 89 10.39 4.01 -13.97
CA PHE A 89 9.16 3.50 -13.34
C PHE A 89 9.45 2.70 -12.06
N ALA A 90 10.43 1.80 -12.12
CA ALA A 90 10.75 0.90 -11.01
C ALA A 90 11.41 1.64 -9.84
N SER A 91 12.35 2.53 -10.12
CA SER A 91 13.06 3.30 -9.09
C SER A 91 12.13 4.29 -8.39
N ARG A 92 11.25 4.94 -9.15
CA ARG A 92 10.22 5.85 -8.61
C ARG A 92 9.21 5.10 -7.76
N ALA A 93 8.66 3.99 -8.26
CA ALA A 93 7.72 3.17 -7.48
C ALA A 93 8.36 2.67 -6.17
N LEU A 94 9.62 2.22 -6.21
CA LEU A 94 10.35 1.83 -5.01
C LEU A 94 10.54 2.99 -4.03
N GLN A 95 10.87 4.17 -4.51
CA GLN A 95 11.01 5.37 -3.68
C GLN A 95 9.70 5.75 -3.01
N ASP A 96 8.59 5.74 -3.74
CA ASP A 96 7.26 6.07 -3.22
C ASP A 96 6.80 5.06 -2.18
N VAL A 97 7.00 3.76 -2.43
CA VAL A 97 6.72 2.69 -1.46
C VAL A 97 7.55 2.85 -0.19
N ARG A 98 8.85 3.14 -0.32
CA ARG A 98 9.74 3.37 0.83
C ARG A 98 9.32 4.59 1.66
N LYS A 99 8.95 5.69 0.99
CA LYS A 99 8.46 6.91 1.63
C LYS A 99 7.17 6.64 2.41
N ALA A 100 6.18 6.00 1.77
CA ALA A 100 4.91 5.66 2.39
C ALA A 100 5.07 4.68 3.57
N SER A 101 5.92 3.66 3.41
CA SER A 101 6.22 2.68 4.48
C SER A 101 6.88 3.36 5.68
N SER A 102 7.83 4.26 5.44
CA SER A 102 8.50 5.03 6.49
C SER A 102 7.53 5.97 7.22
N ALA A 103 6.65 6.64 6.47
CA ALA A 103 5.63 7.51 7.04
C ALA A 103 4.63 6.74 7.93
N LYS A 104 4.16 5.57 7.47
CA LYS A 104 3.28 4.70 8.26
C LYS A 104 3.96 4.22 9.55
N LYS A 105 5.20 3.71 9.45
CA LYS A 105 6.02 3.30 10.60
C LYS A 105 6.17 4.43 11.63
N LYS A 106 6.47 5.66 11.17
CA LYS A 106 6.57 6.85 12.04
C LYS A 106 5.24 7.17 12.73
N LYS A 107 4.12 7.24 11.99
CA LYS A 107 2.77 7.54 12.54
C LYS A 107 2.36 6.50 13.58
N THR A 108 2.57 5.22 13.29
CA THR A 108 2.27 4.11 14.20
C THR A 108 3.10 4.15 15.47
N ARG A 109 4.41 4.45 15.37
CA ARG A 109 5.28 4.60 16.55
C ARG A 109 4.78 5.69 17.49
N LEU A 110 4.35 6.83 16.95
CA LEU A 110 3.78 7.92 17.75
C LEU A 110 2.46 7.51 18.41
N LYS A 111 1.55 6.85 17.69
CA LYS A 111 0.28 6.35 18.26
C LYS A 111 0.52 5.32 19.37
N ARG A 112 1.47 4.41 19.20
CA ARG A 112 1.85 3.42 20.22
C ARG A 112 2.40 4.07 21.49
N ARG A 113 3.22 5.11 21.38
CA ARG A 113 3.71 5.88 22.54
C ARG A 113 2.57 6.57 23.32
N GLY A 114 1.49 6.92 22.63
CA GLY A 114 0.30 7.49 23.25
C GLY A 114 -0.62 6.48 23.95
N LEU A 115 -0.35 5.17 23.84
CA LEU A 115 -0.99 4.15 24.66
C LEU A 115 -0.40 4.26 26.07
N GLN A 116 -0.91 5.19 26.88
CA GLN A 116 -0.58 5.23 28.30
C GLN A 116 -0.91 3.87 28.93
N ALA A 117 0.00 3.37 29.77
CA ALA A 117 -0.26 2.26 30.67
C ALA A 117 -1.33 2.71 31.68
N LYS A 118 -2.61 2.62 31.31
CA LYS A 118 -3.66 2.58 32.34
C LYS A 118 -3.35 1.32 33.14
N SER A 119 -2.89 1.49 34.37
CA SER A 119 -2.72 0.39 35.30
C SER A 119 -4.03 -0.37 35.37
N VAL A 120 -3.99 -1.64 34.99
CA VAL A 120 -5.13 -2.53 35.19
C VAL A 120 -5.15 -2.83 36.68
N GLN A 121 -6.08 -2.20 37.39
CA GLN A 121 -6.37 -2.53 38.78
C GLN A 121 -7.06 -3.91 38.77
N VAL A 122 -6.30 -4.98 39.04
CA VAL A 122 -6.88 -6.30 39.27
C VAL A 122 -7.40 -6.29 40.70
N LYS A 123 -8.73 -6.42 40.89
CA LYS A 123 -9.29 -6.70 42.21
C LYS A 123 -8.84 -8.11 42.61
N VAL A 124 -7.95 -8.19 43.60
CA VAL A 124 -7.61 -9.42 44.31
C VAL A 124 -8.67 -9.66 45.38
#